data_AF-A0AAV1ZGS6-F1
#
_entry.id   AF-A0AAV1ZGS6-F1
#
_cell.length_a   1.000
_cell.length_b   1.000
_cell.length_c   1.000
_cell.angle_alpha   90.00
_cell.angle_beta   90.00
_cell.angle_gamma   90.00
#
_symmetry.space_group_name_H-M   'P 1'
#
loop_
_entity.id
_entity.type
_entity.pdbx_description
1 polymer ?
#
loop_
_entity_poly.entity_id
_entity_poly.type
_entity_poly.pdbx_seq_one_letter_code
_entity_poly.pdbx_strand_id
1 'polypeptide(L)'
;MIPMQKANIISNQGTRVSNRKASLRPDSDHLTRTSWANASLAYDQIRKGKATGNRRSLRLRVKLQNELFSLGCYIYKKRPLFLYIGIILYVCLCLGLLSGTVDSDIKKLWVTAGGRLEEELTYTRENHGEGVGSRDLTITHTLKEKGANVLHSDTLLAHQQVLKAAVDVSVEVFDISWSLKDVCNSLSFPLSEEHYLDMTLENLSPCVIITPLDCFWEGSKLLGPEYPVKIPGLSMNAVQWSNLNPQSLIESVKKYYATSNTLQAMEAFMKRAGITTAYQEKPCLNPHDDQCPETAPNKKSIKPLNIGAELTGGCFGFAAKYMQWPEGALLGGITKNKTGHIIRAEALQSIIELMSEEETYKFWKDHIKVHNLDWNVDKAKKVLEEIQRKITEVIIFVCFF
;
A
#
# COMPACT_ATOMS: atom_id res chain seq x y z
N MET A 1 -14.74 28.58 -34.40
CA MET A 1 -16.13 28.95 -34.75
C MET A 1 -16.83 29.45 -33.48
N ILE A 2 -16.61 30.72 -33.15
CA ILE A 2 -17.47 31.63 -32.34
C ILE A 2 -17.12 33.03 -32.90
N PRO A 3 -18.10 33.84 -33.34
CA PRO A 3 -17.86 34.93 -34.28
C PRO A 3 -17.40 36.23 -33.58
N MET A 4 -16.44 36.91 -34.20
CA MET A 4 -16.06 38.28 -33.85
C MET A 4 -17.16 39.27 -34.29
N GLN A 5 -17.76 39.96 -33.33
CA GLN A 5 -18.59 41.13 -33.59
C GLN A 5 -17.73 42.32 -33.99
N LYS A 6 -18.04 42.87 -35.17
CA LYS A 6 -17.57 44.16 -35.67
C LYS A 6 -17.99 45.27 -34.71
N ALA A 7 -17.03 46.03 -34.18
CA ALA A 7 -17.27 47.29 -33.52
C ALA A 7 -17.13 48.45 -34.53
N ASN A 8 -18.14 49.31 -34.54
CA ASN A 8 -18.29 50.45 -35.45
C ASN A 8 -17.13 51.46 -35.36
N ILE A 9 -16.67 51.88 -36.53
CA ILE A 9 -15.75 52.99 -36.72
C ILE A 9 -16.54 54.28 -36.45
N ILE A 10 -16.34 54.89 -35.29
CA ILE A 10 -16.71 56.28 -35.04
C ILE A 10 -15.43 57.10 -35.19
N SER A 11 -15.38 57.89 -36.25
CA SER A 11 -14.37 58.92 -36.46
C SER A 11 -14.42 59.92 -35.31
N ASN A 12 -13.41 59.91 -34.45
CA ASN A 12 -13.14 61.07 -33.62
C ASN A 12 -11.79 61.65 -34.02
N GLN A 13 -11.88 62.83 -34.64
CA GLN A 13 -10.76 63.62 -35.08
C GLN A 13 -9.76 63.76 -33.93
N GLY A 14 -8.56 63.20 -34.14
CA GLY A 14 -7.44 63.39 -33.26
C GLY A 14 -7.04 64.86 -33.26
N THR A 15 -7.53 65.63 -32.29
CA THR A 15 -6.81 66.81 -31.83
C THR A 15 -5.49 66.31 -31.24
N ARG A 16 -4.43 66.38 -32.08
CA ARG A 16 -3.03 66.36 -31.63
C ARG A 16 -2.87 67.42 -30.55
N VAL A 17 -2.98 67.00 -29.29
CA VAL A 17 -2.53 67.81 -28.17
C VAL A 17 -1.02 67.90 -28.30
N SER A 18 -0.56 69.11 -28.61
CA SER A 18 0.85 69.48 -28.65
C SER A 18 1.61 68.91 -27.44
N ASN A 19 2.63 68.11 -27.74
CA ASN A 19 3.56 67.46 -26.82
C ASN A 19 4.41 68.45 -25.97
N ARG A 20 4.02 69.73 -25.90
CA ARG A 20 4.61 70.75 -25.01
C ARG A 20 3.64 71.30 -23.96
N LYS A 21 2.33 70.99 -24.01
CA LYS A 21 1.34 71.50 -23.03
C LYS A 21 0.84 70.46 -22.01
N ALA A 22 1.21 69.18 -22.14
CA ALA A 22 0.93 68.17 -21.13
C ALA A 22 1.87 68.26 -19.89
N SER A 23 2.97 69.02 -19.98
CA SER A 23 3.99 69.15 -18.93
C SER A 23 3.77 70.32 -17.94
N LEU A 24 2.70 71.11 -18.08
CA LEU A 24 2.49 72.35 -17.33
C LEU A 24 1.19 72.39 -16.50
N ARG A 25 0.44 71.29 -16.46
CA ARG A 25 -0.58 71.11 -15.41
C ARG A 25 0.15 70.57 -14.18
N PRO A 26 0.08 71.22 -13.00
CA PRO A 26 0.55 70.61 -11.77
C PRO A 26 -0.20 69.28 -11.64
N ASP A 27 0.54 68.18 -11.51
CA ASP A 27 -0.05 66.86 -11.31
C ASP A 27 -1.13 66.98 -10.23
N SER A 28 -2.37 66.59 -10.55
CA SER A 28 -3.53 66.79 -9.65
C SER A 28 -3.28 66.20 -8.26
N ASP A 29 -2.42 65.19 -8.19
CA ASP A 29 -1.99 64.50 -6.97
C ASP A 29 -1.13 65.38 -6.06
N HIS A 30 -0.42 66.38 -6.60
CA HIS A 30 0.27 67.40 -5.79
C HIS A 30 -0.70 68.40 -5.14
N LEU A 31 -1.97 68.42 -5.53
CA LEU A 31 -2.99 69.29 -4.93
C LEU A 31 -3.92 68.52 -4.00
N THR A 32 -4.28 67.29 -4.37
CA THR A 32 -5.22 66.45 -3.59
C THR A 32 -4.52 65.54 -2.58
N ARG A 33 -3.28 65.09 -2.87
CA ARG A 33 -2.53 64.10 -2.06
C ARG A 33 -1.04 64.46 -1.96
N THR A 34 -0.75 65.71 -1.61
CA THR A 34 0.61 66.28 -1.46
C THR A 34 1.59 65.37 -0.71
N SER A 35 1.19 64.86 0.46
CA SER A 35 2.03 64.03 1.33
C SER A 35 2.32 62.62 0.78
N TRP A 36 1.61 62.20 -0.27
CA TRP A 36 1.81 60.95 -0.98
C TRP A 36 2.68 61.15 -2.21
N ALA A 37 2.32 62.12 -3.06
CA ALA A 37 3.02 62.39 -4.32
C ALA A 37 4.41 63.00 -4.12
N ASN A 38 4.55 63.94 -3.17
CA ASN A 38 5.83 64.54 -2.84
C ASN A 38 5.84 65.01 -1.38
N ALA A 39 6.31 64.15 -0.49
CA ALA A 39 6.35 64.44 0.93
C ALA A 39 7.26 65.63 1.26
N SER A 40 8.25 65.95 0.42
CA SER A 40 9.16 67.08 0.66
C SER A 40 8.43 68.41 0.50
N LEU A 41 7.58 68.51 -0.54
CA LEU A 41 6.69 69.64 -0.77
C LEU A 41 5.71 69.78 0.39
N ALA A 42 5.09 68.69 0.84
CA ALA A 42 4.18 68.70 1.98
C ALA A 42 4.89 69.14 3.29
N TYR A 43 6.12 68.67 3.52
CA TYR A 43 6.92 69.04 4.70
C TYR A 43 7.27 70.54 4.69
N ASP A 44 7.59 71.08 3.52
CA ASP A 44 7.86 72.50 3.34
C ASP A 44 6.63 73.38 3.52
N GLN A 45 5.44 72.93 3.07
CA GLN A 45 4.19 73.66 3.33
C GLN A 45 3.83 73.70 4.83
N ILE A 46 4.06 72.59 5.55
CA ILE A 46 3.89 72.54 7.02
C ILE A 46 4.93 73.42 7.74
N ARG A 47 6.17 73.48 7.23
CA ARG A 47 7.22 74.36 7.78
C ARG A 47 6.93 75.84 7.54
N LYS A 48 6.34 76.19 6.39
CA LYS A 48 5.90 77.56 6.03
C LYS A 48 4.60 78.00 6.72
N GLY A 49 4.01 77.15 7.56
CA GLY A 49 2.76 77.45 8.29
C GLY A 49 1.49 77.42 7.44
N LYS A 50 1.56 76.89 6.20
CA LYS A 50 0.42 76.86 5.25
C LYS A 50 -0.45 75.61 5.40
N ALA A 51 0.00 74.62 6.17
CA ALA A 51 -0.72 73.38 6.45
C ALA A 51 -0.34 72.82 7.83
N THR A 52 -1.20 71.99 8.41
CA THR A 52 -0.99 71.34 9.72
C THR A 52 -0.86 69.82 9.55
N GLY A 53 -0.01 69.17 10.34
CA GLY A 53 0.14 67.72 10.30
C GLY A 53 1.32 67.19 11.13
N ASN A 54 1.46 65.86 11.20
CA ASN A 54 2.52 65.21 11.96
C ASN A 54 3.90 65.33 11.25
N ARG A 55 4.74 66.21 11.78
CA ARG A 55 6.07 66.53 11.21
C ARG A 55 7.05 65.35 11.24
N ARG A 56 6.98 64.47 12.26
CA ARG A 56 7.93 63.35 12.41
C ARG A 56 7.66 62.26 11.37
N SER A 57 6.40 61.87 11.21
CA SER A 57 5.97 60.90 10.20
C SER A 57 6.31 61.38 8.79
N LEU A 58 6.06 62.65 8.49
CA LEU A 58 6.34 63.21 7.18
C LEU A 58 7.84 63.30 6.89
N ARG A 59 8.66 63.66 7.89
CA ARG A 59 10.13 63.67 7.76
C ARG A 59 10.69 62.28 7.44
N LEU A 60 10.17 61.22 8.06
CA LEU A 60 10.54 59.84 7.74
C LEU A 60 10.17 59.49 6.29
N ARG A 61 8.96 59.87 5.85
CA ARG A 61 8.51 59.65 4.48
C ARG A 61 9.35 60.41 3.45
N VAL A 62 9.75 61.65 3.72
CA VAL A 62 10.67 62.41 2.86
C VAL A 62 11.99 61.66 2.68
N LYS A 63 12.57 61.17 3.78
CA LYS A 63 13.82 60.41 3.71
C LYS A 63 13.65 59.14 2.86
N LEU A 64 12.60 58.36 3.11
CA LEU A 64 12.32 57.13 2.36
C LEU A 64 12.06 57.42 0.85
N GLN A 65 11.27 58.45 0.54
CA GLN A 65 10.97 58.83 -0.84
C GLN A 65 12.23 59.29 -1.58
N ASN A 66 13.10 60.07 -0.92
CA ASN A 66 14.35 60.52 -1.53
C ASN A 66 15.30 59.35 -1.81
N GLU A 67 15.46 58.40 -0.88
CA GLU A 67 16.31 57.22 -1.09
C GLU A 67 15.76 56.31 -2.21
N LEU A 68 14.45 56.02 -2.21
CA LEU A 68 13.82 55.22 -3.27
C LEU A 68 13.85 55.91 -4.62
N PHE A 69 13.70 57.24 -4.66
CA PHE A 69 13.79 58.02 -5.89
C PHE A 69 15.23 58.05 -6.42
N SER A 70 16.22 58.17 -5.54
CA SER A 70 17.64 58.05 -5.89
C SER A 70 17.97 56.66 -6.46
N LEU A 71 17.48 55.60 -5.82
CA LEU A 71 17.61 54.21 -6.29
C LEU A 71 16.92 54.04 -7.66
N GLY A 72 15.71 54.58 -7.83
CA GLY A 72 14.97 54.54 -9.09
C GLY A 72 15.70 55.26 -10.22
N CYS A 73 16.26 56.44 -9.96
CA CYS A 73 17.11 57.16 -10.91
C CYS A 73 18.38 56.37 -11.26
N TYR A 74 19.00 55.71 -10.28
CA TYR A 74 20.18 54.85 -10.51
C TYR A 74 19.86 53.64 -11.38
N ILE A 75 18.73 52.97 -11.12
CA ILE A 75 18.22 51.85 -11.92
C ILE A 75 17.86 52.33 -13.33
N TYR A 76 17.20 53.48 -13.47
CA TYR A 76 16.83 54.05 -14.77
C TYR A 76 18.07 54.34 -15.64
N LYS A 77 19.12 54.93 -15.04
CA LYS A 77 20.38 55.22 -15.72
C LYS A 77 21.11 53.95 -16.19
N LYS A 78 20.98 52.83 -15.47
CA LYS A 78 21.60 51.53 -15.78
C LYS A 78 20.57 50.43 -16.08
N ARG A 79 19.45 50.79 -16.72
CA ARG A 79 18.32 49.88 -16.96
C ARG A 79 18.70 48.51 -17.56
N PRO A 80 19.45 48.42 -18.68
CA PRO A 80 19.72 47.12 -19.28
C PRO A 80 20.56 46.22 -18.36
N LEU A 81 21.53 46.78 -17.64
CA LEU A 81 22.40 46.03 -16.73
C LEU A 81 21.60 45.36 -15.59
N PHE A 82 20.69 46.10 -14.96
CA PHE A 82 19.84 45.55 -13.89
C PHE A 82 18.86 44.50 -14.40
N LEU A 83 18.32 44.67 -15.61
CA LEU A 83 17.45 43.67 -16.23
C LEU A 83 18.22 42.38 -16.54
N TYR A 84 19.43 42.47 -17.12
CA TYR A 84 20.26 41.29 -17.40
C TYR A 84 20.66 40.57 -16.12
N ILE A 85 21.14 41.28 -15.10
CA ILE A 85 21.51 40.67 -13.82
C ILE A 85 20.29 40.01 -13.15
N GLY A 86 19.13 40.66 -13.16
CA GLY A 86 17.90 40.11 -12.59
C GLY A 86 17.43 38.84 -13.30
N ILE A 87 17.49 38.82 -14.64
CA ILE A 87 17.15 37.63 -15.43
C ILE A 87 18.17 36.51 -15.17
N ILE A 88 19.46 36.80 -15.13
CA ILE A 88 20.50 35.80 -14.83
C ILE A 88 20.27 35.20 -13.45
N LEU A 89 20.06 36.03 -12.42
CA LEU A 89 19.77 35.56 -11.06
C LEU A 89 18.51 34.69 -11.02
N TYR A 90 17.45 35.12 -11.71
CA TYR A 90 16.20 34.35 -11.80
C TYR A 90 16.41 32.99 -12.46
N VAL A 91 17.14 32.94 -13.57
CA VAL A 91 17.49 31.70 -14.27
C VAL A 91 18.33 30.79 -13.37
N CYS A 92 19.34 31.32 -12.69
CA CYS A 92 20.13 30.56 -11.72
C CYS A 92 19.27 29.96 -10.59
N LEU A 93 18.31 30.70 -10.06
CA LEU A 93 17.36 30.19 -9.05
C LEU A 93 16.44 29.11 -9.63
N CYS A 94 15.98 29.26 -10.87
CA CYS A 94 15.16 28.25 -11.54
C CYS A 94 15.95 26.96 -11.82
N LEU A 95 17.24 27.05 -12.12
CA LEU A 95 18.10 25.87 -12.28
C LEU A 95 18.20 25.07 -10.96
N GLY A 96 18.16 25.73 -9.81
CA GLY A 96 18.11 25.06 -8.51
C GLY A 96 16.81 24.28 -8.26
N LEU A 97 15.72 24.58 -8.98
CA LEU A 97 14.49 23.79 -8.90
C LEU A 97 14.60 22.44 -9.62
N LEU A 98 15.55 22.30 -10.55
CA LEU A 98 15.77 21.04 -11.26
C LEU A 98 16.28 19.93 -10.33
N SER A 99 16.96 20.29 -9.24
CA SER A 99 17.38 19.34 -8.19
C SER A 99 16.29 19.03 -7.17
N GLY A 100 15.06 19.51 -7.36
CA GLY A 100 13.94 19.22 -6.47
C GLY A 100 13.54 17.74 -6.56
N THR A 101 13.77 16.99 -5.50
CA THR A 101 13.24 15.64 -5.34
C THR A 101 11.86 15.69 -4.70
N VAL A 102 10.88 14.97 -5.26
CA VAL A 102 9.55 14.82 -4.65
C VAL A 102 9.56 13.55 -3.81
N ASP A 103 9.42 13.71 -2.50
CA ASP A 103 9.21 12.57 -1.61
C ASP A 103 7.77 12.07 -1.75
N SER A 104 7.61 10.81 -2.18
CA SER A 104 6.32 10.13 -2.30
C SER A 104 6.05 9.14 -1.16
N ASP A 105 6.96 9.02 -0.20
CA ASP A 105 6.82 8.10 0.92
C ASP A 105 5.89 8.67 1.99
N ILE A 106 4.74 8.01 2.19
CA ILE A 106 3.74 8.40 3.17
C ILE A 106 4.31 8.46 4.59
N LYS A 107 5.27 7.59 4.93
CA LYS A 107 5.88 7.56 6.27
C LYS A 107 6.64 8.86 6.54
N LYS A 108 7.41 9.35 5.55
CA LYS A 108 8.14 10.62 5.66
C LYS A 108 7.22 11.84 5.70
N LEU A 109 6.08 11.78 5.00
CA LEU A 109 5.14 12.91 4.91
C LEU A 109 4.30 13.10 6.17
N TRP A 110 3.96 12.01 6.86
CA TRP A 110 3.05 12.04 8.02
C TRP A 110 3.75 12.00 9.38
N VAL A 111 4.97 11.47 9.45
CA VAL A 111 5.73 11.41 10.71
C VAL A 111 6.37 12.76 11.01
N THR A 112 6.23 13.22 12.24
CA THR A 112 6.82 14.48 12.70
C THR A 112 8.34 14.33 12.82
N ALA A 113 9.09 15.19 12.13
CA ALA A 113 10.55 15.24 12.22
C ALA A 113 11.02 15.58 13.65
N GLY A 114 12.03 14.86 14.15
CA GLY A 114 12.60 14.99 15.49
C GLY A 114 11.72 14.44 16.62
N GLY A 115 10.66 13.70 16.29
CA GLY A 115 9.79 13.05 17.27
C GLY A 115 10.28 11.66 17.67
N ARG A 116 9.77 11.14 18.80
CA ARG A 116 10.04 9.76 19.27
C ARG A 116 9.73 8.70 18.22
N LEU A 117 8.64 8.86 17.45
CA LEU A 117 8.25 7.89 16.43
C LEU A 117 9.30 7.78 15.30
N GLU A 118 9.98 8.88 14.95
CA GLU A 118 11.04 8.84 13.94
C GLU A 118 12.27 8.09 14.46
N GLU A 119 12.63 8.28 15.74
CA GLU A 119 13.70 7.53 16.40
C GLU A 119 13.40 6.02 16.43
N GLU A 120 12.18 5.65 16.81
CA GLU A 120 11.73 4.25 16.81
C GLU A 120 11.73 3.64 15.41
N LEU A 121 11.23 4.36 14.40
CA LEU A 121 11.26 3.90 13.00
C LEU A 121 12.69 3.77 12.46
N THR A 122 13.59 4.66 12.87
CA THR A 122 15.01 4.60 12.49
C THR A 122 15.68 3.40 13.13
N TYR A 123 15.46 3.17 14.43
CA TYR A 123 15.94 1.99 15.15
C TYR A 123 15.43 0.68 14.51
N THR A 124 14.14 0.62 14.16
CA THR A 124 13.58 -0.56 13.49
C THR A 124 14.21 -0.76 12.12
N ARG A 125 14.44 0.30 11.34
CA ARG A 125 15.08 0.21 10.03
C ARG A 125 16.52 -0.27 10.12
N GLU A 126 17.29 0.20 11.10
CA GLU A 126 18.68 -0.20 11.30
C GLU A 126 18.81 -1.68 11.71
N ASN A 127 17.91 -2.18 12.55
CA ASN A 127 18.00 -3.54 13.08
C ASN A 127 17.30 -4.60 12.21
N HIS A 128 16.20 -4.24 11.56
CA HIS A 128 15.38 -5.17 10.79
C HIS A 128 15.45 -4.95 9.27
N GLY A 129 16.05 -3.85 8.80
CA GLY A 129 16.23 -3.53 7.37
C GLY A 129 15.25 -2.48 6.83
N GLU A 130 15.34 -2.15 5.53
CA GLU A 130 14.35 -1.27 4.91
C GLU A 130 13.02 -2.01 4.67
N GLY A 131 11.92 -1.24 4.70
CA GLY A 131 10.59 -1.80 4.43
C GLY A 131 9.99 -2.64 5.56
N VAL A 132 10.53 -2.58 6.79
CA VAL A 132 10.01 -3.35 7.93
C VAL A 132 8.53 -3.03 8.17
N GLY A 133 7.74 -4.11 8.14
CA GLY A 133 6.29 -4.12 8.09
C GLY A 133 5.81 -5.01 6.95
N SER A 134 4.84 -5.89 7.24
CA SER A 134 4.32 -6.83 6.25
C SER A 134 3.60 -6.08 5.12
N ARG A 135 3.92 -6.41 3.86
CA ARG A 135 3.20 -5.88 2.69
C ARG A 135 1.95 -6.73 2.44
N ASP A 136 1.10 -6.76 3.44
CA ASP A 136 -0.06 -7.63 3.45
C ASP A 136 -1.06 -7.25 2.37
N LEU A 137 -1.41 -8.21 1.53
CA LEU A 137 -2.48 -8.04 0.57
C LEU A 137 -3.80 -8.38 1.25
N THR A 138 -4.62 -7.36 1.49
CA THR A 138 -5.96 -7.54 2.07
C THR A 138 -7.02 -7.59 0.98
N ILE A 139 -7.78 -8.68 0.95
CA ILE A 139 -8.91 -8.89 0.03
C ILE A 139 -10.19 -8.89 0.85
N THR A 140 -11.05 -7.90 0.59
CA THR A 140 -12.33 -7.75 1.28
C THR A 140 -13.48 -7.99 0.32
N HIS A 141 -14.38 -8.89 0.67
CA HIS A 141 -15.58 -9.20 -0.09
C HIS A 141 -16.80 -8.65 0.64
N THR A 142 -17.54 -7.79 -0.07
CA THR A 142 -18.82 -7.22 0.37
C THR A 142 -19.88 -7.46 -0.69
N LEU A 143 -21.13 -7.57 -0.27
CA LEU A 143 -22.26 -7.64 -1.19
C LEU A 143 -22.62 -6.25 -1.71
N LYS A 144 -23.15 -6.18 -2.94
CA LYS A 144 -23.58 -4.93 -3.59
C LYS A 144 -24.65 -4.18 -2.78
N GLU A 145 -25.51 -4.93 -2.09
CA GLU A 145 -26.55 -4.38 -1.23
C GLU A 145 -25.97 -3.99 0.13
N LYS A 146 -26.23 -2.74 0.54
CA LYS A 146 -25.71 -2.20 1.79
C LYS A 146 -26.24 -2.98 3.00
N GLY A 147 -25.33 -3.53 3.79
CA GLY A 147 -25.64 -4.32 4.98
C GLY A 147 -26.14 -5.73 4.68
N ALA A 148 -26.10 -6.22 3.44
CA ALA A 148 -26.51 -7.60 3.18
C ALA A 148 -25.59 -8.59 3.93
N ASN A 149 -26.17 -9.72 4.32
CA ASN A 149 -25.46 -10.72 5.11
C ASN A 149 -24.52 -11.54 4.22
N VAL A 150 -23.22 -11.57 4.55
CA VAL A 150 -22.23 -12.36 3.78
C VAL A 150 -22.13 -13.82 4.21
N LEU A 151 -22.82 -14.23 5.29
CA LEU A 151 -22.70 -15.55 5.92
C LEU A 151 -23.51 -16.64 5.18
N HIS A 152 -23.27 -16.79 3.89
CA HIS A 152 -23.88 -17.79 3.01
C HIS A 152 -22.80 -18.63 2.31
N SER A 153 -23.07 -19.92 2.08
CA SER A 153 -22.06 -20.82 1.48
C SER A 153 -21.60 -20.31 0.13
N ASP A 154 -22.53 -19.82 -0.70
CA ASP A 154 -22.23 -19.29 -2.03
C ASP A 154 -21.28 -18.08 -1.98
N THR A 155 -21.44 -17.20 -1.00
CA THR A 155 -20.57 -16.03 -0.81
C THR A 155 -19.16 -16.46 -0.43
N LEU A 156 -19.01 -17.45 0.46
CA LEU A 156 -17.69 -17.97 0.85
C LEU A 156 -17.03 -18.75 -0.30
N LEU A 157 -17.81 -19.50 -1.09
CA LEU A 157 -17.30 -20.19 -2.28
C LEU A 157 -16.85 -19.19 -3.36
N ALA A 158 -17.58 -18.10 -3.57
CA ALA A 158 -17.15 -17.01 -4.45
C ALA A 158 -15.86 -16.34 -3.92
N HIS A 159 -15.78 -16.10 -2.60
CA HIS A 159 -14.56 -15.60 -1.96
C HIS A 159 -13.36 -16.54 -2.16
N GLN A 160 -13.59 -17.85 -2.05
CA GLN A 160 -12.58 -18.87 -2.31
C GLN A 160 -12.08 -18.82 -3.76
N GLN A 161 -12.98 -18.66 -4.74
CA GLN A 161 -12.59 -18.57 -6.15
C GLN A 161 -11.68 -17.38 -6.42
N VAL A 162 -12.02 -16.21 -5.86
CA VAL A 162 -11.19 -15.00 -5.95
C VAL A 162 -9.82 -15.22 -5.31
N LEU A 163 -9.78 -15.82 -4.12
CA LEU A 163 -8.52 -16.13 -3.44
C LEU A 163 -7.69 -17.15 -4.20
N LYS A 164 -8.30 -18.18 -4.77
CA LYS A 164 -7.59 -19.18 -5.57
C LYS A 164 -6.96 -18.54 -6.80
N ALA A 165 -7.68 -17.67 -7.49
CA ALA A 165 -7.14 -16.92 -8.62
C ALA A 165 -5.97 -16.01 -8.21
N ALA A 166 -6.01 -15.42 -7.00
CA ALA A 166 -4.91 -14.63 -6.46
C ALA A 166 -3.68 -15.49 -6.10
N VAL A 167 -3.89 -16.70 -5.55
CA VAL A 167 -2.81 -17.62 -5.16
C VAL A 167 -2.10 -18.22 -6.37
N ASP A 168 -2.81 -18.45 -7.47
CA ASP A 168 -2.27 -19.06 -8.69
C ASP A 168 -1.52 -18.06 -9.60
N VAL A 169 -1.33 -16.82 -9.14
CA VAL A 169 -0.62 -15.80 -9.92
C VAL A 169 0.87 -16.13 -10.03
N SER A 170 1.37 -16.04 -11.25
CA SER A 170 2.79 -16.00 -11.59
C SER A 170 3.11 -14.82 -12.50
N VAL A 171 4.30 -14.27 -12.35
CA VAL A 171 4.84 -13.16 -13.14
C VAL A 171 6.26 -13.47 -13.58
N GLU A 172 6.65 -12.97 -14.74
CA GLU A 172 8.02 -13.07 -15.22
C GLU A 172 8.71 -11.72 -15.02
N VAL A 173 9.76 -11.70 -14.20
CA VAL A 173 10.52 -10.48 -13.88
C VAL A 173 12.01 -10.84 -13.89
N PHE A 174 12.80 -10.09 -14.67
CA PHE A 174 14.22 -10.36 -14.91
C PHE A 174 14.49 -11.76 -15.49
N ASP A 175 13.67 -12.19 -16.46
CA ASP A 175 13.74 -13.51 -17.12
C ASP A 175 13.62 -14.70 -16.15
N ILE A 176 13.01 -14.46 -14.98
CA ILE A 176 12.75 -15.46 -13.94
C ILE A 176 11.25 -15.44 -13.66
N SER A 177 10.66 -16.63 -13.58
CA SER A 177 9.27 -16.80 -13.14
C SER A 177 9.17 -16.75 -11.61
N TRP A 178 8.28 -15.89 -11.12
CA TRP A 178 7.97 -15.68 -9.72
C TRP A 178 6.48 -15.96 -9.48
N SER A 179 6.21 -16.89 -8.57
CA SER A 179 4.88 -17.25 -8.09
C SER A 179 4.61 -16.58 -6.73
N LEU A 180 3.35 -16.58 -6.28
CA LEU A 180 3.04 -16.13 -4.92
C LEU A 180 3.85 -16.89 -3.86
N LYS A 181 4.09 -18.19 -4.06
CA LYS A 181 4.88 -19.02 -3.15
C LYS A 181 6.31 -18.52 -2.96
N ASP A 182 6.86 -17.84 -3.96
CA ASP A 182 8.24 -17.35 -3.90
C ASP A 182 8.40 -16.07 -3.07
N VAL A 183 7.30 -15.39 -2.76
CA VAL A 183 7.31 -14.09 -2.08
C VAL A 183 6.43 -14.02 -0.82
N CYS A 184 5.57 -15.02 -0.62
CA CYS A 184 4.72 -15.08 0.56
C CYS A 184 5.54 -15.44 1.81
N ASN A 185 5.05 -15.01 2.97
CA ASN A 185 5.60 -15.50 4.22
C ASN A 185 5.18 -16.97 4.39
N SER A 186 6.15 -17.85 4.68
CA SER A 186 5.92 -19.28 4.89
C SER A 186 6.52 -19.71 6.21
N LEU A 187 5.92 -20.74 6.82
CA LEU A 187 6.46 -21.29 8.06
C LEU A 187 7.72 -22.11 7.72
N SER A 188 8.87 -21.69 8.26
CA SER A 188 10.11 -22.44 8.16
C SER A 188 10.02 -23.70 9.03
N PHE A 189 10.09 -24.88 8.41
CA PHE A 189 10.31 -26.11 9.16
C PHE A 189 11.76 -26.16 9.65
N PRO A 190 12.02 -26.76 10.83
CA PRO A 190 13.40 -26.98 11.26
C PRO A 190 14.11 -27.87 10.24
N LEU A 191 15.29 -27.44 9.77
CA LEU A 191 16.11 -28.18 8.82
C LEU A 191 16.38 -29.59 9.33
N SER A 192 16.10 -30.59 8.50
CA SER A 192 16.44 -31.98 8.78
C SER A 192 17.90 -32.24 8.41
N GLU A 193 18.55 -33.19 9.09
CA GLU A 193 19.85 -33.71 8.62
C GLU A 193 19.70 -34.48 7.29
N GLU A 194 18.47 -34.93 6.99
CA GLU A 194 18.13 -35.71 5.80
C GLU A 194 17.56 -34.82 4.67
N HIS A 195 18.40 -34.46 3.70
CA HIS A 195 18.11 -33.50 2.63
C HIS A 195 16.93 -33.87 1.71
N TYR A 196 16.53 -35.16 1.65
CA TYR A 196 15.40 -35.58 0.80
C TYR A 196 14.04 -35.20 1.39
N LEU A 197 13.96 -35.02 2.71
CA LEU A 197 12.74 -34.56 3.39
C LEU A 197 12.57 -33.05 3.21
N ASP A 198 13.66 -32.30 3.17
CA ASP A 198 13.64 -30.84 3.04
C ASP A 198 12.96 -30.41 1.73
N MET A 199 13.31 -31.02 0.59
CA MET A 199 12.67 -30.71 -0.70
C MET A 199 11.17 -31.04 -0.73
N THR A 200 10.74 -32.10 -0.03
CA THR A 200 9.32 -32.47 0.05
C THR A 200 8.55 -31.52 0.97
N LEU A 201 9.16 -31.14 2.09
CA LEU A 201 8.59 -30.20 3.06
C LEU A 201 8.51 -28.78 2.52
N GLU A 202 9.54 -28.30 1.80
CA GLU A 202 9.50 -27.02 1.09
C GLU A 202 8.37 -26.98 0.06
N ASN A 203 8.12 -28.08 -0.63
CA ASN A 203 7.02 -28.17 -1.59
C ASN A 203 5.64 -28.16 -0.93
N LEU A 204 5.51 -28.74 0.27
CA LEU A 204 4.27 -28.79 1.04
C LEU A 204 4.05 -27.55 1.93
N SER A 205 5.10 -26.78 2.26
CA SER A 205 4.99 -25.60 3.12
C SER A 205 4.12 -24.54 2.45
N PRO A 206 2.96 -24.21 3.03
CA PRO A 206 2.05 -23.26 2.43
C PRO A 206 2.36 -21.83 2.86
N CYS A 207 1.91 -20.88 2.06
CA CYS A 207 1.88 -19.47 2.44
C CYS A 207 0.95 -19.26 3.65
N VAL A 208 1.29 -18.29 4.50
CA VAL A 208 0.39 -17.84 5.56
C VAL A 208 -0.72 -16.98 4.94
N ILE A 209 -1.94 -17.51 4.97
CA ILE A 209 -3.15 -16.82 4.52
C ILE A 209 -4.13 -16.78 5.69
N ILE A 210 -4.44 -15.58 6.17
CA ILE A 210 -5.44 -15.38 7.21
C ILE A 210 -6.80 -15.30 6.51
N THR A 211 -7.68 -16.27 6.73
CA THR A 211 -8.94 -16.36 5.98
C THR A 211 -10.08 -17.02 6.77
N PRO A 212 -11.35 -16.58 6.61
CA PRO A 212 -12.51 -17.29 7.18
C PRO A 212 -12.68 -18.69 6.59
N LEU A 213 -12.06 -18.97 5.43
CA LEU A 213 -12.07 -20.29 4.82
C LEU A 213 -11.29 -21.34 5.62
N ASP A 214 -10.44 -20.91 6.56
CA ASP A 214 -9.75 -21.83 7.46
C ASP A 214 -10.72 -22.56 8.40
N CYS A 215 -11.93 -22.07 8.62
CA CYS A 215 -12.95 -22.83 9.37
C CYS A 215 -13.55 -24.00 8.55
N PHE A 216 -13.34 -24.03 7.22
CA PHE A 216 -13.97 -24.98 6.32
C PHE A 216 -12.92 -25.81 5.58
N TRP A 217 -13.34 -26.93 5.00
CA TRP A 217 -12.44 -27.75 4.18
C TRP A 217 -11.91 -26.99 2.96
N GLU A 218 -12.71 -26.11 2.37
CA GLU A 218 -12.35 -25.29 1.20
C GLU A 218 -11.08 -24.44 1.37
N GLY A 219 -10.70 -24.08 2.61
CA GLY A 219 -9.44 -23.41 2.90
C GLY A 219 -8.22 -24.22 2.45
N SER A 220 -8.31 -25.56 2.45
CA SER A 220 -7.24 -26.43 1.97
C SER A 220 -6.92 -26.24 0.49
N LYS A 221 -7.88 -25.80 -0.32
CA LYS A 221 -7.68 -25.60 -1.76
C LYS A 221 -6.84 -24.35 -2.06
N LEU A 222 -6.69 -23.45 -1.08
CA LEU A 222 -5.83 -22.28 -1.16
C LEU A 222 -4.37 -22.62 -0.85
N LEU A 223 -4.13 -23.72 -0.14
CA LEU A 223 -2.80 -24.15 0.24
C LEU A 223 -2.26 -25.05 -0.87
N GLY A 224 -1.29 -24.53 -1.64
CA GLY A 224 -0.58 -25.29 -2.66
C GLY A 224 0.06 -26.57 -2.10
N PRO A 225 0.50 -27.54 -2.92
CA PRO A 225 1.04 -27.28 -4.25
C PRO A 225 0.01 -27.38 -5.37
N GLU A 226 0.22 -26.57 -6.43
CA GLU A 226 -0.56 -26.57 -7.67
C GLU A 226 -0.63 -27.98 -8.28
N TYR A 227 0.47 -28.72 -8.17
CA TYR A 227 0.58 -30.10 -8.64
C TYR A 227 0.65 -31.08 -7.46
N PRO A 228 -0.12 -32.19 -7.50
CA PRO A 228 -0.08 -33.21 -6.46
C PRO A 228 1.33 -33.79 -6.27
N VAL A 229 1.82 -33.81 -5.02
CA VAL A 229 3.16 -34.31 -4.69
C VAL A 229 3.11 -35.82 -4.48
N LYS A 230 3.96 -36.56 -5.20
CA LYS A 230 4.16 -37.99 -4.97
C LYS A 230 5.31 -38.17 -3.99
N ILE A 231 5.05 -38.78 -2.84
CA ILE A 231 6.08 -39.06 -1.85
C ILE A 231 6.79 -40.36 -2.25
N PRO A 232 8.10 -40.33 -2.59
CA PRO A 232 8.82 -41.53 -2.99
C PRO A 232 8.80 -42.59 -1.87
N GLY A 233 8.53 -43.85 -2.23
CA GLY A 233 8.54 -44.98 -1.28
C GLY A 233 7.21 -45.27 -0.56
N LEU A 234 6.22 -44.38 -0.64
CA LEU A 234 4.87 -44.62 -0.12
C LEU A 234 3.92 -44.96 -1.27
N SER A 235 3.16 -46.05 -1.15
CA SER A 235 2.12 -46.45 -2.11
C SER A 235 0.84 -45.62 -1.92
N MET A 236 0.97 -44.30 -1.79
CA MET A 236 -0.14 -43.37 -1.63
C MET A 236 -0.42 -42.62 -2.94
N ASN A 237 -1.68 -42.26 -3.14
CA ASN A 237 -2.05 -41.31 -4.20
C ASN A 237 -1.36 -39.97 -3.96
N ALA A 238 -1.19 -39.20 -5.03
CA ALA A 238 -0.53 -37.91 -4.95
C ALA A 238 -1.24 -36.97 -3.96
N VAL A 239 -0.45 -36.25 -3.17
CA VAL A 239 -0.86 -35.55 -1.96
C VAL A 239 -0.99 -34.05 -2.21
N GLN A 240 -2.07 -33.47 -1.70
CA GLN A 240 -2.37 -32.04 -1.62
C GLN A 240 -3.05 -31.75 -0.29
N TRP A 241 -3.08 -30.49 0.16
CA TRP A 241 -3.76 -30.16 1.42
C TRP A 241 -5.25 -30.55 1.43
N SER A 242 -5.88 -30.64 0.26
CA SER A 242 -7.27 -31.11 0.09
C SER A 242 -7.49 -32.56 0.50
N ASN A 243 -6.49 -33.44 0.39
CA ASN A 243 -6.58 -34.86 0.73
C ASN A 243 -5.54 -35.33 1.77
N LEU A 244 -4.72 -34.41 2.28
CA LEU A 244 -3.67 -34.69 3.26
C LEU A 244 -4.24 -34.74 4.68
N ASN A 245 -4.12 -35.91 5.32
CA ASN A 245 -4.18 -36.04 6.77
C ASN A 245 -2.75 -36.20 7.33
N PRO A 246 -2.17 -35.17 7.97
CA PRO A 246 -0.80 -35.22 8.47
C PRO A 246 -0.56 -36.35 9.48
N GLN A 247 -1.51 -36.66 10.36
CA GLN A 247 -1.37 -37.75 11.33
C GLN A 247 -1.30 -39.10 10.64
N SER A 248 -2.22 -39.38 9.71
CA SER A 248 -2.21 -40.63 8.94
C SER A 248 -0.96 -40.77 8.06
N LEU A 249 -0.44 -39.64 7.55
CA LEU A 249 0.81 -39.62 6.79
C LEU A 249 1.99 -40.04 7.66
N ILE A 250 2.15 -39.43 8.84
CA ILE A 250 3.24 -39.77 9.77
C ILE A 250 3.15 -41.23 10.23
N GLU A 251 1.95 -41.75 10.51
CA GLU A 251 1.75 -43.16 10.86
C GLU A 251 2.16 -44.10 9.71
N SER A 252 1.84 -43.72 8.48
CA SER A 252 2.23 -44.48 7.28
C SER A 252 3.75 -44.47 7.09
N VAL A 253 4.39 -43.31 7.23
CA VAL A 253 5.86 -43.17 7.13
C VAL A 253 6.57 -43.95 8.24
N LYS A 254 6.04 -43.92 9.47
CA LYS A 254 6.57 -44.65 10.63
C LYS A 254 6.60 -46.16 10.39
N LYS A 255 5.68 -46.71 9.60
CA LYS A 255 5.67 -48.14 9.24
C LYS A 255 6.88 -48.54 8.38
N TYR A 256 7.38 -47.63 7.55
CA TYR A 256 8.51 -47.89 6.64
C TYR A 256 9.85 -47.43 7.22
N TYR A 257 9.86 -46.36 8.01
CA TYR A 257 11.09 -45.68 8.48
C TYR A 257 11.14 -45.58 10.01
N ALA A 258 10.66 -46.61 10.72
CA ALA A 258 10.38 -46.64 12.17
C ALA A 258 11.49 -46.18 13.15
N THR A 259 12.72 -45.94 12.69
CA THR A 259 13.90 -45.72 13.52
C THR A 259 14.61 -44.37 13.32
N SER A 260 14.06 -43.41 12.57
CA SER A 260 14.72 -42.10 12.42
C SER A 260 14.39 -41.15 13.57
N ASN A 261 15.42 -40.54 14.17
CA ASN A 261 15.27 -39.47 15.15
C ASN A 261 14.50 -38.26 14.56
N THR A 262 14.65 -38.05 13.25
CA THR A 262 13.95 -37.03 12.46
C THR A 262 12.44 -37.16 12.52
N LEU A 263 11.89 -38.39 12.42
CA LEU A 263 10.43 -38.59 12.50
C LEU A 263 9.88 -38.28 13.88
N GLN A 264 10.62 -38.60 14.94
CA GLN A 264 10.22 -38.24 16.30
C GLN A 264 10.23 -36.73 16.51
N ALA A 265 11.24 -36.03 15.97
CA ALA A 265 11.30 -34.57 15.99
C ALA A 265 10.14 -33.94 15.22
N MET A 266 9.78 -34.48 14.06
CA MET A 266 8.64 -34.04 13.25
C MET A 266 7.30 -34.27 13.97
N GLU A 267 7.09 -35.44 14.57
CA GLU A 267 5.89 -35.76 15.35
C GLU A 267 5.76 -34.81 16.57
N ALA A 268 6.87 -34.56 17.27
CA ALA A 268 6.91 -33.62 18.39
C ALA A 268 6.63 -32.18 17.93
N PHE A 269 7.16 -31.77 16.77
CA PHE A 269 6.89 -30.47 16.16
C PHE A 269 5.41 -30.33 15.82
N MET A 270 4.82 -31.31 15.13
CA MET A 270 3.40 -31.32 14.78
C MET A 270 2.50 -31.24 16.01
N LYS A 271 2.80 -32.02 17.06
CA LYS A 271 2.07 -31.99 18.34
C LYS A 271 2.20 -30.64 19.05
N ARG A 272 3.38 -30.02 18.99
CA ARG A 272 3.63 -28.68 19.56
C ARG A 272 2.87 -27.60 18.79
N ALA A 273 2.82 -27.70 17.47
CA ALA A 273 2.11 -26.80 16.57
C ALA A 273 0.58 -27.02 16.51
N GLY A 274 0.10 -28.13 17.07
CA GLY A 274 -1.33 -28.47 17.02
C GLY A 274 -1.77 -28.90 15.63
N ILE A 275 -0.86 -29.50 14.85
CA ILE A 275 -1.17 -30.09 13.55
C ILE A 275 -1.76 -31.48 13.81
N THR A 276 -3.05 -31.63 13.52
CA THR A 276 -3.81 -32.88 13.67
C THR A 276 -4.23 -33.43 12.30
N THR A 277 -5.52 -33.42 11.99
CA THR A 277 -6.13 -33.87 10.73
C THR A 277 -6.16 -32.76 9.67
N ALA A 278 -5.58 -31.59 9.98
CA ALA A 278 -5.56 -30.39 9.16
C ALA A 278 -6.97 -29.95 8.72
N TYR A 279 -7.34 -30.19 7.45
CA TYR A 279 -8.64 -29.80 6.88
C TYR A 279 -9.62 -30.96 6.74
N GLN A 280 -9.20 -32.21 7.01
CA GLN A 280 -9.98 -33.40 6.65
C GLN A 280 -11.25 -33.60 7.50
N GLU A 281 -11.28 -33.05 8.71
CA GLU A 281 -12.44 -33.13 9.63
C GLU A 281 -13.24 -31.82 9.69
N LYS A 282 -12.88 -30.83 8.87
CA LYS A 282 -13.62 -29.56 8.80
C LYS A 282 -14.90 -29.72 7.98
N PRO A 283 -15.97 -28.96 8.30
CA PRO A 283 -17.17 -28.98 7.49
C PRO A 283 -16.89 -28.44 6.07
N CYS A 284 -17.51 -29.04 5.07
CA CYS A 284 -17.45 -28.56 3.68
C CYS A 284 -18.53 -27.50 3.43
N LEU A 285 -18.19 -26.40 2.78
CA LEU A 285 -19.19 -25.41 2.31
C LEU A 285 -20.11 -26.02 1.26
N ASN A 286 -19.57 -26.90 0.41
CA ASN A 286 -20.34 -27.74 -0.51
C ASN A 286 -20.26 -29.25 -0.13
N PRO A 287 -21.26 -29.79 0.59
CA PRO A 287 -21.32 -31.20 0.98
C PRO A 287 -21.34 -32.22 -0.19
N HIS A 288 -21.71 -31.77 -1.38
CA HIS A 288 -21.87 -32.60 -2.58
C HIS A 288 -20.65 -32.48 -3.52
N ASP A 289 -19.61 -31.74 -3.13
CA ASP A 289 -18.33 -31.76 -3.84
C ASP A 289 -17.74 -33.18 -3.76
N ASP A 290 -17.38 -33.75 -4.90
CA ASP A 290 -16.78 -35.08 -5.01
C ASP A 290 -15.47 -35.18 -4.20
N GLN A 291 -14.71 -34.08 -4.11
CA GLN A 291 -13.45 -34.00 -3.38
C GLN A 291 -13.62 -33.77 -1.87
N CYS A 292 -14.81 -33.39 -1.39
CA CYS A 292 -15.05 -33.23 0.05
C CYS A 292 -14.80 -34.57 0.78
N PRO A 293 -14.01 -34.61 1.86
CA PRO A 293 -13.62 -35.86 2.50
C PRO A 293 -14.80 -36.54 3.19
N GLU A 294 -14.81 -37.87 3.23
CA GLU A 294 -15.85 -38.63 3.94
C GLU A 294 -15.78 -38.47 5.46
N THR A 295 -14.65 -37.97 5.99
CA THR A 295 -14.48 -37.61 7.40
C THR A 295 -15.11 -36.27 7.78
N ALA A 296 -15.55 -35.45 6.81
CA ALA A 296 -16.21 -34.18 7.11
C ALA A 296 -17.58 -34.42 7.76
N PRO A 297 -17.93 -33.68 8.82
CA PRO A 297 -19.14 -33.92 9.63
C PRO A 297 -20.45 -33.72 8.86
N ASN A 298 -20.41 -33.03 7.72
CA ASN A 298 -21.56 -32.72 6.90
C ASN A 298 -21.50 -33.33 5.49
N LYS A 299 -20.57 -34.25 5.18
CA LYS A 299 -20.51 -34.92 3.87
C LYS A 299 -21.87 -35.55 3.54
N LYS A 300 -22.41 -35.29 2.34
CA LYS A 300 -23.73 -35.75 1.87
C LYS A 300 -24.92 -35.31 2.76
N SER A 301 -24.74 -34.35 3.65
CA SER A 301 -25.83 -33.77 4.43
C SER A 301 -26.68 -32.83 3.57
N ILE A 302 -28.00 -32.88 3.77
CA ILE A 302 -28.97 -31.97 3.15
C ILE A 302 -29.19 -30.72 4.05
N LYS A 303 -28.81 -30.79 5.33
CA LYS A 303 -29.03 -29.70 6.28
C LYS A 303 -28.07 -28.54 5.98
N PRO A 304 -28.55 -27.29 5.87
CA PRO A 304 -27.67 -26.15 5.63
C PRO A 304 -26.72 -25.95 6.81
N LEU A 305 -25.46 -25.64 6.49
CA LEU A 305 -24.43 -25.34 7.46
C LEU A 305 -24.68 -23.96 8.10
N ASN A 306 -24.56 -23.89 9.43
CA ASN A 306 -24.66 -22.60 10.13
C ASN A 306 -23.30 -21.91 10.14
N ILE A 307 -22.99 -21.16 9.08
CA ILE A 307 -21.70 -20.47 8.90
C ILE A 307 -21.39 -19.51 10.05
N GLY A 308 -22.40 -18.80 10.57
CA GLY A 308 -22.20 -17.90 11.70
C GLY A 308 -21.76 -18.64 12.97
N ALA A 309 -22.28 -19.84 13.21
CA ALA A 309 -21.84 -20.68 14.32
C ALA A 309 -20.41 -21.18 14.13
N GLU A 310 -20.05 -21.66 12.93
CA GLU A 310 -18.70 -22.15 12.62
C GLU A 310 -17.62 -21.06 12.74
N LEU A 311 -17.95 -19.81 12.38
CA LEU A 311 -17.04 -18.67 12.47
C LEU A 311 -17.01 -18.03 13.87
N THR A 312 -17.88 -18.43 14.79
CA THR A 312 -17.90 -17.90 16.16
C THR A 312 -16.69 -18.43 16.93
N GLY A 313 -15.91 -17.55 17.55
CA GLY A 313 -14.66 -17.86 18.23
C GLY A 313 -13.41 -17.73 17.35
N GLY A 314 -13.59 -17.41 16.05
CA GLY A 314 -12.50 -17.32 15.09
C GLY A 314 -12.24 -18.63 14.35
N CYS A 315 -11.23 -18.62 13.48
CA CYS A 315 -10.82 -19.79 12.71
C CYS A 315 -9.43 -20.27 13.10
N PHE A 316 -9.18 -21.54 12.83
CA PHE A 316 -7.90 -22.18 13.08
C PHE A 316 -7.38 -22.78 11.78
N GLY A 317 -6.16 -22.42 11.38
CA GLY A 317 -5.47 -23.02 10.24
C GLY A 317 -5.08 -24.48 10.50
N PHE A 318 -4.19 -25.04 9.67
CA PHE A 318 -3.73 -26.43 9.86
C PHE A 318 -2.85 -26.61 11.12
N ALA A 319 -2.18 -25.55 11.57
CA ALA A 319 -1.40 -25.51 12.80
C ALA A 319 -2.16 -24.73 13.88
N ALA A 320 -3.18 -25.36 14.48
CA ALA A 320 -4.19 -24.69 15.30
C ALA A 320 -3.67 -23.91 16.52
N LYS A 321 -2.44 -24.17 16.99
CA LYS A 321 -1.83 -23.41 18.11
C LYS A 321 -1.10 -22.14 17.68
N TYR A 322 -0.76 -22.00 16.41
CA TYR A 322 -0.05 -20.84 15.86
C TYR A 322 -0.91 -20.04 14.89
N MET A 323 -1.76 -20.71 14.12
CA MET A 323 -2.66 -20.12 13.12
C MET A 323 -4.06 -19.96 13.71
N GLN A 324 -4.20 -19.10 14.72
CA GLN A 324 -5.48 -18.76 15.32
C GLN A 324 -5.89 -17.35 14.90
N TRP A 325 -6.99 -17.25 14.17
CA TRP A 325 -7.45 -16.02 13.57
C TRP A 325 -8.70 -15.52 14.30
N PRO A 326 -8.66 -14.35 14.95
CA PRO A 326 -9.80 -13.81 15.67
C PRO A 326 -10.89 -13.36 14.69
N GLU A 327 -12.15 -13.41 15.13
CA GLU A 327 -13.32 -13.05 14.31
C GLU A 327 -13.18 -11.66 13.64
N GLY A 328 -12.66 -10.67 14.37
CA GLY A 328 -12.53 -9.30 13.88
C GLY A 328 -11.47 -9.11 12.78
N ALA A 329 -10.56 -10.08 12.59
CA ALA A 329 -9.63 -10.08 11.47
C ALA A 329 -10.25 -10.69 10.20
N LEU A 330 -11.30 -11.50 10.36
CA LEU A 330 -11.93 -12.29 9.29
C LEU A 330 -13.23 -11.69 8.80
N LEU A 331 -13.95 -10.98 9.66
CA LEU A 331 -15.32 -10.51 9.43
C LEU A 331 -15.50 -9.04 9.80
N GLY A 332 -16.18 -8.29 8.94
CA GLY A 332 -16.61 -6.92 9.19
C GLY A 332 -18.11 -6.82 9.46
N GLY A 333 -18.54 -5.83 10.27
CA GLY A 333 -19.97 -5.57 10.52
C GLY A 333 -20.70 -6.69 11.27
N ILE A 334 -20.03 -7.36 12.21
CA ILE A 334 -20.56 -8.53 12.92
C ILE A 334 -21.73 -8.14 13.84
N THR A 335 -22.82 -8.88 13.76
CA THR A 335 -23.91 -8.87 14.76
C THR A 335 -24.00 -10.23 15.43
N LYS A 336 -24.07 -10.25 16.76
CA LYS A 336 -24.19 -11.47 17.58
C LYS A 336 -25.55 -11.57 18.27
N ASN A 337 -25.98 -12.79 18.52
CA ASN A 337 -27.16 -13.05 19.36
C ASN A 337 -26.81 -12.94 20.87
N LYS A 338 -27.82 -13.10 21.73
CA LYS A 338 -27.63 -13.05 23.20
C LYS A 338 -26.72 -14.14 23.76
N THR A 339 -26.53 -15.26 23.04
CA THR A 339 -25.64 -16.36 23.44
C THR A 339 -24.22 -16.18 22.92
N GLY A 340 -23.92 -15.09 22.20
CA GLY A 340 -22.59 -14.78 21.68
C GLY A 340 -22.26 -15.39 20.31
N HIS A 341 -23.21 -16.06 19.64
CA HIS A 341 -23.02 -16.58 18.29
C HIS A 341 -23.24 -15.50 17.23
N ILE A 342 -22.40 -15.52 16.20
CA ILE A 342 -22.53 -14.64 15.05
C ILE A 342 -23.79 -15.01 14.27
N ILE A 343 -24.64 -14.02 14.01
CA ILE A 343 -25.87 -14.17 13.22
C ILE A 343 -25.79 -13.43 11.88
N ARG A 344 -24.96 -12.39 11.80
CA ARG A 344 -24.80 -11.56 10.60
C ARG A 344 -23.39 -10.99 10.53
N ALA A 345 -22.87 -10.84 9.33
CA ALA A 345 -21.70 -10.06 9.01
C ALA A 345 -21.93 -9.33 7.68
N GLU A 346 -21.25 -8.21 7.46
CA GLU A 346 -21.39 -7.38 6.26
C GLU A 346 -20.20 -7.52 5.29
N ALA A 347 -19.05 -8.02 5.78
CA ALA A 347 -17.86 -8.20 4.97
C ALA A 347 -17.09 -9.47 5.39
N LEU A 348 -16.47 -10.13 4.41
CA LEU A 348 -15.44 -11.14 4.61
C LEU A 348 -14.09 -10.52 4.30
N GLN A 349 -13.06 -10.85 5.08
CA GLN A 349 -11.71 -10.35 4.88
C GLN A 349 -10.73 -11.52 4.88
N SER A 350 -9.81 -11.52 3.92
CA SER A 350 -8.65 -12.40 3.90
C SER A 350 -7.39 -11.60 3.69
N ILE A 351 -6.30 -12.04 4.31
CA ILE A 351 -5.00 -11.38 4.26
C ILE A 351 -3.98 -12.39 3.77
N ILE A 352 -3.29 -12.07 2.68
CA ILE A 352 -2.15 -12.84 2.19
C ILE A 352 -0.89 -12.14 2.70
N GLU A 353 -0.14 -12.83 3.56
CA GLU A 353 1.06 -12.28 4.17
C GLU A 353 2.24 -12.42 3.19
N LEU A 354 2.82 -11.28 2.80
CA LEU A 354 3.98 -11.22 1.93
C LEU A 354 5.23 -10.89 2.74
N MET A 355 6.36 -11.48 2.35
CA MET A 355 7.66 -11.08 2.86
C MET A 355 7.93 -9.61 2.55
N SER A 356 8.68 -8.95 3.43
CA SER A 356 9.22 -7.62 3.16
C SER A 356 10.29 -7.65 2.07
N GLU A 357 10.69 -6.46 1.59
CA GLU A 357 11.72 -6.29 0.56
C GLU A 357 13.06 -6.90 1.02
N GLU A 358 13.42 -6.63 2.28
CA GLU A 358 14.62 -7.15 2.93
C GLU A 358 14.56 -8.66 3.17
N GLU A 359 13.43 -9.20 3.63
CA GLU A 359 13.25 -10.64 3.84
C GLU A 359 13.29 -11.40 2.52
N THR A 360 12.62 -10.90 1.48
CA THR A 360 12.66 -11.47 0.13
C THR A 360 14.09 -11.47 -0.41
N TYR A 361 14.82 -10.37 -0.21
CA TYR A 361 16.23 -10.30 -0.57
C TYR A 361 17.04 -11.38 0.15
N LYS A 362 16.93 -11.47 1.48
CA LYS A 362 17.67 -12.43 2.32
C LYS A 362 17.31 -13.89 2.00
N PHE A 363 16.04 -14.18 1.74
CA PHE A 363 15.54 -15.52 1.46
C PHE A 363 16.14 -16.08 0.16
N TRP A 364 16.20 -15.26 -0.89
CA TRP A 364 16.75 -15.69 -2.18
C TRP A 364 18.25 -15.44 -2.31
N LYS A 365 18.89 -14.79 -1.33
CA LYS A 365 20.33 -14.54 -1.36
C LYS A 365 21.08 -15.86 -1.48
N ASP A 366 22.06 -15.90 -2.39
CA ASP A 366 22.88 -17.08 -2.67
C ASP A 366 22.11 -18.29 -3.24
N HIS A 367 20.81 -18.13 -3.57
CA HIS A 367 20.00 -19.18 -4.16
C HIS A 367 20.22 -19.30 -5.68
N ILE A 368 20.18 -20.53 -6.21
CA ILE A 368 20.35 -20.83 -7.64
C ILE A 368 19.32 -20.08 -8.50
N LYS A 369 18.14 -19.75 -7.98
CA LYS A 369 17.13 -18.98 -8.72
C LYS A 369 17.63 -17.59 -9.15
N VAL A 370 18.48 -16.94 -8.33
CA VAL A 370 18.95 -15.57 -8.59
C VAL A 370 20.46 -15.50 -8.89
N HIS A 371 21.16 -16.62 -9.04
CA HIS A 371 22.62 -16.64 -9.24
C HIS A 371 23.13 -15.81 -10.43
N ASN A 372 22.35 -15.72 -11.51
CA ASN A 372 22.69 -14.95 -12.71
C ASN A 372 22.29 -13.48 -12.63
N LEU A 373 21.69 -13.07 -11.51
CA LEU A 373 21.17 -11.73 -11.27
C LEU A 373 22.01 -11.08 -10.17
N ASP A 374 22.44 -9.84 -10.37
CA ASP A 374 23.00 -9.03 -9.28
C ASP A 374 21.88 -8.68 -8.29
N TRP A 375 21.54 -9.63 -7.43
CA TRP A 375 20.35 -9.59 -6.57
C TRP A 375 20.54 -8.58 -5.44
N ASN A 376 19.58 -7.65 -5.33
CA ASN A 376 19.59 -6.58 -4.35
C ASN A 376 18.16 -6.28 -3.89
N VAL A 377 18.03 -5.42 -2.87
CA VAL A 377 16.74 -5.07 -2.27
C VAL A 377 15.81 -4.38 -3.28
N ASP A 378 16.33 -3.54 -4.18
CA ASP A 378 15.52 -2.88 -5.21
C ASP A 378 14.90 -3.86 -6.21
N LYS A 379 15.63 -4.91 -6.59
CA LYS A 379 15.11 -5.98 -7.45
C LYS A 379 14.07 -6.82 -6.72
N ALA A 380 14.29 -7.13 -5.44
CA ALA A 380 13.30 -7.82 -4.60
C ALA A 380 12.00 -7.02 -4.50
N LYS A 381 12.11 -5.71 -4.24
CA LYS A 381 10.99 -4.78 -4.25
C LYS A 381 10.26 -4.79 -5.58
N LYS A 382 10.99 -4.78 -6.70
CA LYS A 382 10.38 -4.80 -8.04
C LYS A 382 9.56 -6.08 -8.29
N VAL A 383 10.07 -7.24 -7.87
CA VAL A 383 9.33 -8.51 -7.95
C VAL A 383 8.04 -8.44 -7.13
N LEU A 384 8.11 -7.96 -5.89
CA LEU A 384 6.94 -7.80 -5.01
C LEU A 384 5.88 -6.88 -5.63
N GLU A 385 6.28 -5.72 -6.15
CA GLU A 385 5.37 -4.77 -6.79
C GLU A 385 4.67 -5.37 -8.03
N GLU A 386 5.40 -6.13 -8.85
CA GLU A 386 4.83 -6.78 -10.04
C GLU A 386 3.84 -7.89 -9.68
N ILE A 387 4.12 -8.68 -8.64
CA ILE A 387 3.16 -9.68 -8.12
C ILE A 387 1.90 -9.00 -7.59
N GLN A 388 2.05 -7.97 -6.76
CA GLN A 388 0.91 -7.24 -6.19
C GLN A 388 0.04 -6.61 -7.29
N ARG A 389 0.67 -6.01 -8.31
CA ARG A 389 -0.02 -5.48 -9.48
C ARG A 389 -0.79 -6.56 -10.21
N LYS A 390 -0.15 -7.70 -10.48
CA LYS A 390 -0.78 -8.80 -11.22
C LYS A 390 -1.96 -9.42 -10.47
N ILE A 391 -1.84 -9.62 -9.16
CA ILE A 391 -2.94 -10.10 -8.33
C ILE A 391 -4.13 -9.14 -8.40
N THR A 392 -3.87 -7.83 -8.32
CA THR A 392 -4.93 -6.81 -8.42
C THR A 392 -5.66 -6.90 -9.78
N GLU A 393 -4.92 -7.04 -10.88
CA GLU A 393 -5.50 -7.22 -12.22
C GLU A 393 -6.37 -8.47 -12.31
N VAL A 394 -5.91 -9.61 -11.78
CA VAL A 394 -6.63 -10.89 -11.83
C VAL A 394 -7.90 -10.84 -10.98
N ILE A 395 -7.84 -10.26 -9.78
CA ILE A 395 -9.02 -10.11 -8.91
C ILE A 395 -10.07 -9.23 -9.59
N ILE A 396 -9.66 -8.12 -10.21
CA ILE A 396 -10.58 -7.26 -10.97
C ILE A 396 -11.19 -8.07 -12.12
N PHE A 397 -10.41 -8.87 -12.84
CA PHE A 397 -10.94 -9.69 -13.92
C PHE A 397 -12.01 -10.67 -13.44
N VAL A 398 -11.71 -11.47 -12.40
CA VAL A 398 -12.62 -12.50 -11.85
C VAL A 398 -13.90 -11.91 -11.24
N CYS A 399 -13.84 -10.70 -10.69
CA CYS A 399 -15.01 -10.05 -10.09
C CYS A 399 -15.94 -9.37 -11.12
N PHE A 400 -15.43 -9.02 -12.30
CA PHE A 400 -16.18 -8.25 -13.31
C PHE A 400 -16.57 -9.06 -14.55
N PHE A 401 -15.86 -10.15 -14.86
CA PHE A 401 -16.09 -11.06 -15.98
C PHE A 401 -16.26 -12.49 -15.47
#